data_AF-A0A954UCS7-F1
#
_entry.id   AF-A0A954UCS7-F1
#
_cell.length_a   1.000
_cell.length_b   1.000
_cell.length_c   1.000
_cell.angle_alpha   90.00
_cell.angle_beta   90.00
_cell.angle_gamma   90.00
#
_symmetry.space_group_name_H-M   'P 1'
#
loop_
_entity.id
_entity.type
_entity.pdbx_description
1 polymer ?
#
loop_
_entity_poly.entity_id
_entity_poly.type
_entity_poly.pdbx_seq_one_letter_code
_entity_poly.pdbx_strand_id
1 'polypeptide(L)' 'MQIELPDDTHELSIAAGFATVDQFVSELLRKERERLAIQEGIDAMAAAHVSEFAEFDREFRVKNGFKL' A
#
# COMPACT_ATOMS: atom_id res chain seq x y z
N MET A 1 -0.62 16.75 -7.20
CA MET A 1 0.76 16.25 -7.40
C MET A 1 0.91 16.03 -8.89
N GLN A 2 1.77 16.80 -9.56
CA GLN A 2 2.06 16.62 -10.98
C GLN A 2 3.34 15.79 -11.05
N ILE A 3 3.25 14.59 -11.62
CA ILE A 3 4.39 13.68 -11.79
C ILE A 3 4.71 13.60 -13.27
N GLU A 4 5.99 13.67 -13.62
CA GLU A 4 6.46 13.32 -14.95
C GLU A 4 6.52 11.80 -15.05
N LEU A 5 5.80 11.25 -16.03
CA LEU A 5 5.79 9.82 -16.30
C LEU A 5 6.84 9.50 -17.36
N PRO A 6 7.53 8.35 -17.26
CA PRO A 6 8.37 7.85 -18.32
C PRO A 6 7.61 7.76 -19.66
N ASP A 7 8.32 8.00 -20.77
CA ASP A 7 7.74 8.04 -22.12
C ASP A 7 7.05 6.72 -22.51
N ASP A 8 7.49 5.59 -21.97
CA ASP A 8 6.97 4.25 -22.23
C ASP A 8 5.75 3.87 -21.36
N THR A 9 5.32 4.73 -20.42
CA THR A 9 4.24 4.41 -19.47
C THR A 9 2.94 4.03 -20.15
N HIS A 10 2.64 4.65 -21.30
CA HIS A 10 1.46 4.31 -22.09
C HIS A 10 1.54 2.87 -22.62
N GLU A 11 2.68 2.47 -23.18
CA GLU A 11 2.91 1.11 -23.71
C GLU A 11 2.86 0.07 -22.59
N LEU A 12 3.48 0.37 -21.45
CA LEU A 12 3.44 -0.48 -20.25
C LEU A 12 2.01 -0.66 -19.72
N SER A 13 1.20 0.40 -19.75
CA SER A 13 -0.21 0.33 -19.29
C SER A 13 -1.04 -0.63 -20.15
N ILE A 14 -0.84 -0.61 -21.47
CA ILE A 14 -1.50 -1.50 -22.42
C ILE A 14 -1.01 -2.93 -22.23
N ALA A 15 0.32 -3.13 -22.14
CA ALA A 15 0.91 -4.45 -21.94
C ALA A 15 0.43 -5.11 -20.64
N ALA A 16 0.19 -4.32 -19.60
CA ALA A 16 -0.35 -4.77 -18.32
C ALA A 16 -1.89 -4.95 -18.34
N GLY A 17 -2.56 -4.67 -19.46
CA GLY A 17 -3.99 -4.89 -19.66
C GLY A 17 -4.92 -3.80 -19.10
N PHE A 18 -4.41 -2.60 -18.84
CA PHE A 18 -5.21 -1.48 -18.37
C PHE A 18 -5.80 -0.67 -19.52
N ALA A 19 -6.99 -0.11 -19.30
CA ALA A 19 -7.66 0.72 -20.30
C ALA A 19 -7.08 2.14 -20.36
N THR A 20 -6.50 2.63 -19.27
CA THR A 20 -5.87 3.96 -19.18
C THR A 20 -4.61 3.94 -18.32
N VAL A 21 -3.72 4.91 -18.59
CA VAL A 21 -2.51 5.15 -17.79
C VAL A 21 -2.86 5.48 -16.33
N ASP A 22 -3.93 6.24 -16.08
CA ASP A 22 -4.36 6.58 -14.72
C ASP A 22 -4.76 5.36 -13.89
N GLN A 23 -5.44 4.38 -14.51
CA GLN A 23 -5.79 3.12 -13.84
C GLN A 23 -4.54 2.31 -13.52
N PHE A 24 -3.61 2.23 -14.47
CA PHE A 24 -2.33 1.56 -14.29
C PHE A 24 -1.53 2.17 -13.13
N VAL A 25 -1.35 3.50 -13.12
CA VAL A 25 -0.63 4.22 -12.06
C VAL A 25 -1.33 4.06 -10.71
N SER A 26 -2.66 4.17 -10.65
CA SER A 26 -3.43 4.00 -9.42
C SER A 26 -3.24 2.61 -8.81
N GLU A 27 -3.20 1.59 -9.66
CA GLU A 27 -2.98 0.20 -9.24
C GLU A 27 -1.54 -0.03 -8.75
N LEU A 28 -0.54 0.56 -9.41
CA LEU A 28 0.84 0.53 -8.93
C LEU A 28 0.98 1.19 -7.55
N LEU A 29 0.34 2.35 -7.36
CA LEU A 29 0.32 3.04 -6.07
C LEU A 29 -0.41 2.24 -4.98
N ARG A 30 -1.46 1.49 -5.33
CA ARG A 30 -2.11 0.56 -4.40
C ARG A 30 -1.15 -0.56 -3.98
N LYS A 31 -0.52 -1.23 -4.95
CA LYS A 31 0.45 -2.31 -4.69
C LYS A 31 1.63 -1.84 -3.85
N GLU A 32 2.14 -0.64 -4.10
CA GLU A 32 3.24 -0.09 -3.31
C GLU A 32 2.85 0.20 -1.86
N ARG A 33 1.64 0.73 -1.63
CA ARG A 33 1.12 0.89 -0.26
C ARG A 33 1.00 -0.44 0.47
N GLU A 34 0.56 -1.49 -0.22
CA GLU A 34 0.49 -2.84 0.35
C GLU A 34 1.88 -3.39 0.66
N ARG A 35 2.84 -3.21 -0.25
CA ARG A 35 4.24 -3.61 -0.05
C ARG A 35 4.84 -2.94 1.19
N LEU A 36 4.63 -1.63 1.34
CA LEU A 36 5.12 -0.88 2.50
C LEU A 36 4.47 -1.34 3.81
N ALA A 37 3.16 -1.60 3.83
CA ALA A 37 2.47 -2.10 5.00
C ALA A 37 2.97 -3.50 5.43
N ILE A 38 3.24 -4.37 4.45
CA ILE A 38 3.84 -5.70 4.73
C ILE A 38 5.25 -5.53 5.30
N GLN A 39 6.06 -4.64 4.72
CA GLN A 39 7.42 -4.37 5.21
C GLN A 39 7.39 -3.84 6.66
N GLU A 40 6.49 -2.92 6.98
CA GLU A 40 6.30 -2.42 8.35
C GLU A 40 6.00 -3.57 9.34
N GLY A 41 5.14 -4.52 8.94
CA GLY A 41 4.85 -5.71 9.73
C GLY A 41 6.05 -6.63 9.94
N ILE A 42 6.86 -6.84 8.89
CA ILE A 42 8.10 -7.66 8.97
C ILE A 42 9.11 -6.98 9.89
N ASP A 43 9.29 -5.66 9.77
CA ASP A 43 10.23 -4.90 10.57
C ASP A 43 9.82 -4.89 12.06
N ALA A 44 8.52 -4.75 12.34
CA ALA A 44 7.97 -4.85 13.71
C ALA A 44 8.21 -6.25 14.32
N MET A 45 8.00 -7.30 13.54
CA MET A 45 8.29 -8.68 13.97
C MET A 45 9.78 -8.87 14.27
N ALA A 46 10.66 -8.38 13.40
CA ALA A 46 12.11 -8.47 13.56
C ALA A 46 12.62 -7.71 14.80
N ALA A 47 11.97 -6.59 15.14
CA ALA A 47 12.25 -5.80 16.34
C ALA A 47 11.70 -6.40 17.64
N ALA A 48 11.05 -7.58 17.59
CA ALA A 48 10.27 -8.16 18.69
C ALA A 48 9.14 -7.24 19.20
N HIS A 49 8.69 -6.29 18.38
CA HIS A 49 7.52 -5.45 18.63
C HIS A 49 6.24 -6.23 18.27
N VAL A 50 6.05 -7.35 18.95
CA VAL A 50 4.84 -8.17 18.86
C VAL A 50 4.02 -7.95 20.13
N SER A 51 2.78 -7.50 19.98
CA SER A 51 1.83 -7.33 21.09
C SER A 51 0.75 -8.41 21.02
N GLU A 52 0.03 -8.58 22.13
CA GLU A 52 -1.17 -9.40 22.15
C GLU A 52 -2.19 -8.86 21.14
N PHE A 53 -2.87 -9.77 20.43
CA PHE A 53 -3.79 -9.38 19.35
C PHE A 53 -4.87 -8.39 19.81
N ALA A 54 -5.36 -8.51 21.04
CA ALA A 54 -6.36 -7.61 21.60
C ALA A 54 -5.87 -6.17 21.78
N GLU A 55 -4.58 -5.99 22.09
CA GLU A 55 -3.94 -4.68 22.20
C GLU A 55 -3.73 -4.06 20.83
N PHE A 56 -3.23 -4.86 19.88
CA PHE A 56 -3.12 -4.46 18.48
C PHE A 56 -4.48 -4.04 17.88
N ASP A 57 -5.54 -4.84 18.03
CA ASP A 57 -6.87 -4.55 17.48
C ASP A 57 -7.42 -3.23 18.05
N ARG A 58 -7.26 -3.01 19.36
CA ARG A 58 -7.66 -1.76 20.01
C ARG A 58 -6.94 -0.55 19.41
N GLU A 59 -5.62 -0.60 19.31
CA GLU A 59 -4.81 0.51 18.75
C GLU A 59 -5.12 0.74 17.27
N PHE A 60 -5.25 -0.34 16.49
CA PHE A 60 -5.58 -0.29 15.08
C PHE A 60 -6.94 0.38 14.85
N ARG A 61 -7.96 0.03 15.65
CA ARG A 61 -9.29 0.63 15.58
C ARG A 61 -9.27 2.12 15.88
N VAL A 62 -8.54 2.53 16.93
CA VAL A 62 -8.36 3.95 17.29
C VAL A 62 -7.67 4.72 16.16
N LYS A 63 -6.57 4.18 15.61
CA LYS A 63 -5.78 4.81 14.54
C LYS A 63 -6.59 5.01 13.26
N ASN A 64 -7.50 4.09 12.94
CA ASN A 64 -8.27 4.09 11.69
C ASN A 64 -9.74 4.54 11.86
N GLY A 65 -10.14 4.98 13.06
CA GLY A 65 -11.48 5.52 13.32
C GLY A 65 -12.61 4.48 13.34
N PHE A 66 -12.30 3.20 13.57
CA PHE A 66 -13.32 2.18 13.80
C PHE A 66 -13.90 2.34 15.21
N LYS A 67 -15.23 2.32 15.36
CA LYS A 67 -15.89 2.45 16.67
C LYS A 67 -15.56 1.23 17.55
N LEU A 68 -15.21 1.50 18.81
CA LEU A 68 -15.02 0.53 19.89
C LEU A 68 -16.36 -0.07 20.35
#